data_AF-X1B6U0-F1
#
_entry.id   AF-X1B6U0-F1
#
_cell.length_a   1.000
_cell.length_b   1.000
_cell.length_c   1.000
_cell.angle_alpha   90.00
_cell.angle_beta   90.00
_cell.angle_gamma   90.00
#
_symmetry.space_group_name_H-M   'P 1'
#
loop_
_entity.id
_entity.type
_entity.pdbx_description
1 polymer ?
#
loop_
_entity_poly.entity_id
_entity_poly.type
_entity_poly.pdbx_seq_one_letter_code
_entity_poly.pdbx_strand_id
1 'polypeptide(L)'
;MGNFAEVKRILKKIYGDREGELAFQRIMVLLENFPVVQSKREGYFSQEDVVLITYGDSLLGEGQIPLVTLHDFANTYLKDAISTVHFLPFFPWSSDDGFSVIDFSTINPELGSWEEVVAIGRDFQLMFDYVVNHFSSKGEWFENYLAGKEGYVDFAMEVDPSTDLSMVTRPRSLPLLSEYKKHDGSTVHLWTTFSADQIDFNFRSLDVLEKMIEVLLLYAQKGATILRLDVENLMSELKDPESFRSRIFYSYIDLIKIRKKQQAFHPNADFKILEIDPKVFAIKRYCKEQTIYALTNISSKDLSVSLSGNDVAAQMTDLITGDGSTTMAVTIIQRFVQLFGTWIGFYRCGQVGNTNAYEDVSAGRSNG
;
A
#
# COMPACT_ATOMS: atom_id res chain seq x y z
N MET A 1 14.55 9.39 -26.42
CA MET A 1 13.94 10.74 -26.49
C MET A 1 12.56 10.64 -25.86
N GLY A 2 12.28 11.45 -24.85
CA GLY A 2 10.96 11.46 -24.21
C GLY A 2 9.86 11.81 -25.22
N ASN A 3 8.68 11.21 -25.09
CA ASN A 3 7.56 11.47 -25.99
C ASN A 3 6.89 12.81 -25.62
N PHE A 4 7.59 13.93 -25.82
CA PHE A 4 7.10 15.27 -25.49
C PHE A 4 5.83 15.65 -26.27
N ALA A 5 5.65 15.09 -27.47
CA ALA A 5 4.43 15.26 -28.24
C ALA A 5 3.22 14.67 -27.50
N GLU A 6 3.39 13.52 -26.85
CA GLU A 6 2.34 12.89 -26.07
C GLU A 6 2.04 13.66 -24.78
N VAL A 7 3.06 14.12 -24.06
CA VAL A 7 2.89 14.97 -22.86
C VAL A 7 2.06 16.20 -23.21
N LYS A 8 2.44 16.90 -24.29
CA LYS A 8 1.72 18.07 -24.79
C LYS A 8 0.26 17.75 -25.15
N ARG A 9 0.01 16.61 -25.80
CA ARG A 9 -1.33 16.15 -26.16
C ARG A 9 -2.20 15.89 -24.92
N ILE A 10 -1.64 15.27 -23.89
CA ILE A 10 -2.34 15.00 -22.62
C ILE A 10 -2.71 16.31 -21.94
N LEU A 11 -1.77 17.25 -21.84
CA LEU A 11 -2.03 18.55 -21.20
C LEU A 11 -3.14 19.33 -21.90
N LYS A 12 -3.15 19.36 -23.25
CA LYS A 12 -4.24 19.98 -24.02
C LYS A 12 -5.59 19.30 -23.82
N LYS A 13 -5.59 17.98 -23.64
CA LYS A 13 -6.82 17.23 -23.35
C LYS A 13 -7.39 17.58 -21.98
N ILE A 14 -6.54 17.82 -20.98
CA ILE A 14 -6.95 18.10 -19.59
C ILE A 14 -7.34 19.57 -19.41
N TYR A 15 -6.50 20.50 -19.88
CA TYR A 15 -6.61 21.94 -19.61
C TYR A 15 -7.18 22.76 -20.79
N GLY A 16 -7.39 22.13 -21.95
CA GLY A 16 -7.75 22.82 -23.20
C GLY A 16 -6.52 23.32 -23.97
N ASP A 17 -6.71 23.76 -25.22
CA ASP A 17 -5.60 24.05 -26.14
C ASP A 17 -4.66 25.15 -25.65
N ARG A 18 -5.21 26.25 -25.13
CA ARG A 18 -4.42 27.40 -24.66
C ARG A 18 -3.66 27.07 -23.37
N GLU A 19 -4.37 26.63 -22.34
CA GLU A 19 -3.76 26.37 -21.02
C GLU A 19 -2.88 25.11 -21.05
N GLY A 20 -3.24 24.10 -21.84
CA GLY A 20 -2.39 22.93 -22.03
C GLY A 20 -1.08 23.25 -22.76
N GLU A 21 -1.08 24.22 -23.69
CA GLU A 21 0.15 24.73 -24.30
C GLU A 21 1.01 25.47 -23.27
N LEU A 22 0.40 26.34 -22.45
CA LEU A 22 1.10 27.06 -21.39
C LEU A 22 1.69 26.12 -20.34
N ALA A 23 0.93 25.13 -19.89
CA ALA A 23 1.39 24.08 -18.98
C ALA A 23 2.60 23.34 -19.55
N PHE A 24 2.55 22.98 -20.84
CA PHE A 24 3.67 22.32 -21.50
C PHE A 24 4.92 23.21 -21.50
N GLN A 25 4.77 24.50 -21.82
CA GLN A 25 5.90 25.44 -21.81
C GLN A 25 6.52 25.58 -20.42
N ARG A 26 5.70 25.72 -19.37
CA ARG A 26 6.16 25.77 -17.96
C ARG A 26 6.93 24.51 -17.58
N ILE A 27 6.41 23.33 -17.91
CA ILE A 27 7.09 22.05 -17.65
C ILE A 27 8.41 21.94 -18.41
N MET A 28 8.48 22.39 -19.66
CA MET A 28 9.73 22.36 -20.41
C MET A 28 10.81 23.24 -19.76
N VAL A 29 10.45 24.41 -19.24
CA VAL A 29 11.37 25.27 -18.47
C VAL A 29 11.82 24.59 -17.18
N LEU A 30 10.91 23.92 -16.45
CA LEU A 30 11.30 23.14 -15.28
C LEU A 30 12.34 22.07 -15.63
N LEU A 31 12.13 21.32 -16.72
CA LEU A 31 13.05 20.26 -17.14
C LEU A 31 14.47 20.76 -17.45
N GLU A 32 14.65 22.04 -17.84
CA GLU A 32 15.98 22.64 -18.02
C GLU A 32 16.75 22.73 -16.68
N ASN A 33 16.04 22.92 -15.57
CA ASN A 33 16.62 23.01 -14.23
C ASN A 33 16.87 21.63 -13.58
N PHE A 34 16.30 20.57 -14.14
CA PHE A 34 16.43 19.19 -13.63
C PHE A 34 17.09 18.28 -14.68
N PRO A 35 18.43 18.29 -14.80
CA PRO A 35 19.12 17.50 -15.80
C PRO A 35 18.83 16.00 -15.61
N VAL A 36 18.43 15.35 -16.71
CA VAL A 36 18.04 13.93 -16.72
C VAL A 36 19.26 13.06 -16.40
N VAL A 37 19.23 12.38 -15.25
CA VAL A 37 20.15 11.29 -14.97
C VAL A 37 19.54 10.02 -15.55
N GLN A 38 20.17 9.44 -16.57
CA GLN A 38 19.72 8.15 -17.09
C GLN A 38 19.92 7.07 -16.02
N SER A 39 18.82 6.38 -15.68
CA SER A 39 18.90 5.14 -14.92
C SER A 39 19.70 4.11 -15.72
N LYS A 40 20.57 3.37 -15.04
CA LYS A 40 21.31 2.24 -15.63
C LYS A 40 20.46 0.99 -15.79
N ARG A 41 19.24 0.98 -15.24
CA ARG A 41 18.37 -0.19 -15.21
C ARG A 41 17.47 -0.23 -16.45
N GLU A 42 17.48 -1.36 -17.15
CA GLU A 42 16.49 -1.66 -18.18
C GLU A 42 15.24 -2.30 -17.53
N GLY A 43 14.08 -1.64 -17.65
CA GLY A 43 12.80 -2.13 -17.13
C GLY A 43 12.38 -1.53 -15.78
N TYR A 44 11.13 -1.80 -15.38
CA TYR A 44 10.51 -1.27 -14.15
C TYR A 44 10.73 -2.18 -12.94
N PHE A 45 10.15 -3.38 -12.97
CA PHE A 45 10.26 -4.40 -11.92
C PHE A 45 10.60 -5.76 -12.53
N SER A 46 11.33 -6.58 -11.78
CA SER A 46 11.56 -7.99 -12.05
C SER A 46 11.27 -8.83 -10.80
N GLN A 47 11.24 -10.15 -10.95
CA GLN A 47 11.11 -11.08 -9.82
C GLN A 47 12.30 -11.04 -8.83
N GLU A 48 13.40 -10.35 -9.20
CA GLU A 48 14.58 -10.17 -8.35
C GLU A 48 14.44 -8.96 -7.42
N ASP A 49 13.42 -8.11 -7.63
CA ASP A 49 13.20 -6.96 -6.77
C ASP A 49 12.53 -7.35 -5.46
N VAL A 50 13.20 -7.04 -4.36
CA VAL A 50 12.70 -7.23 -3.01
C VAL A 50 12.73 -5.87 -2.30
N VAL A 51 11.55 -5.39 -1.91
CA VAL A 51 11.35 -4.05 -1.34
C VAL A 51 11.20 -4.15 0.18
N LEU A 52 12.07 -3.45 0.91
CA LEU A 52 11.87 -3.16 2.33
C LEU A 52 11.01 -1.90 2.45
N ILE A 53 9.83 -2.01 3.05
CA ILE A 53 8.97 -0.87 3.39
C ILE A 53 9.14 -0.56 4.86
N THR A 54 9.52 0.67 5.20
CA THR A 54 9.87 1.04 6.57
C THR A 54 9.73 2.54 6.82
N TYR A 55 9.40 2.94 8.05
CA TYR A 55 9.60 4.33 8.50
C TYR A 55 11.08 4.57 8.79
N GLY A 56 11.56 5.79 8.54
CA GLY A 56 12.97 6.16 8.72
C GLY A 56 13.50 5.99 10.15
N ASP A 57 12.61 5.94 11.13
CA ASP A 57 12.86 5.81 12.57
C ASP A 57 12.44 4.44 13.14
N SER A 58 12.13 3.46 12.29
CA SER A 58 11.79 2.09 12.74
C SER A 58 12.93 1.44 13.54
N LEU A 59 14.17 1.91 13.35
CA LEU A 59 15.37 1.50 14.06
C LEU A 59 16.08 2.75 14.58
N LEU A 60 16.42 2.75 15.87
CA LEU A 60 17.06 3.87 16.55
C LEU A 60 18.39 3.43 17.16
N GLY A 61 19.45 4.19 16.86
CA GLY A 61 20.75 4.09 17.50
C GLY A 61 20.93 5.21 18.52
N GLU A 62 21.55 4.92 19.66
CA GLU A 62 21.77 5.93 20.70
C GLU A 62 22.67 7.06 20.17
N GLY A 63 22.13 8.29 20.14
CA GLY A 63 22.84 9.47 19.66
C GLY A 63 23.09 9.52 18.14
N GLN A 64 22.47 8.62 17.37
CA GLN A 64 22.60 8.59 15.91
C GLN A 64 21.38 9.20 15.21
N ILE A 65 21.61 9.70 13.99
CA ILE A 65 20.56 10.12 13.08
C ILE A 65 19.80 8.86 12.61
N PRO A 66 18.46 8.80 12.69
CA PRO A 66 17.69 7.59 12.39
C PRO A 66 17.99 6.99 11.00
N LEU A 67 18.09 7.84 9.97
CA LEU A 67 18.41 7.35 8.62
C LEU A 67 19.82 6.75 8.51
N VAL A 68 20.79 7.21 9.32
CA VAL A 68 22.11 6.57 9.39
C VAL A 68 21.99 5.19 10.02
N THR A 69 21.28 5.06 11.14
CA THR A 69 21.05 3.76 11.78
C THR A 69 20.34 2.79 10.84
N LEU A 70 19.31 3.25 10.13
CA LEU A 70 18.61 2.43 9.14
C LEU A 70 19.53 2.01 7.99
N HIS A 71 20.37 2.91 7.49
CA HIS A 71 21.33 2.61 6.43
C HIS A 71 22.34 1.55 6.87
N ASP A 72 22.94 1.72 8.05
CA ASP A 72 23.91 0.80 8.63
C ASP A 72 23.30 -0.59 8.81
N PHE A 73 22.08 -0.65 9.34
CA PHE A 73 21.36 -1.91 9.50
C PHE A 73 21.07 -2.59 8.16
N ALA A 74 20.51 -1.86 7.19
CA ALA A 74 20.17 -2.41 5.89
C ALA A 74 21.41 -2.91 5.16
N ASN A 75 22.51 -2.15 5.17
CA ASN A 75 23.78 -2.56 4.57
C ASN A 75 24.38 -3.79 5.26
N THR A 76 24.32 -3.87 6.59
CA THR A 76 24.95 -4.95 7.35
C THR A 76 24.18 -6.26 7.21
N TYR A 77 22.85 -6.20 7.26
CA TYR A 77 22.01 -7.39 7.41
C TYR A 77 21.17 -7.74 6.18
N LEU A 78 20.88 -6.77 5.31
CA LEU A 78 19.88 -6.94 4.24
C LEU A 78 20.43 -6.70 2.83
N LYS A 79 21.68 -6.26 2.66
CA LYS A 79 22.25 -5.87 1.36
C LYS A 79 22.12 -6.92 0.26
N ASP A 80 22.26 -8.19 0.62
CA ASP A 80 22.14 -9.32 -0.33
C ASP A 80 20.71 -9.88 -0.44
N ALA A 81 19.77 -9.37 0.36
CA ALA A 81 18.40 -9.86 0.47
C ALA A 81 17.36 -8.89 -0.09
N ILE A 82 17.64 -7.58 -0.08
CA ILE A 82 16.75 -6.54 -0.59
C ILE A 82 17.42 -5.73 -1.69
N SER A 83 16.64 -5.31 -2.67
CA SER A 83 17.09 -4.42 -3.75
C SER A 83 16.71 -2.97 -3.51
N THR A 84 15.63 -2.73 -2.76
CA THR A 84 14.94 -1.44 -2.71
C THR A 84 14.51 -1.11 -1.29
N VAL A 85 14.68 0.15 -0.89
CA VAL A 85 14.12 0.72 0.34
C VAL A 85 13.00 1.69 -0.05
N HIS A 86 11.80 1.39 0.42
CA HIS A 86 10.66 2.30 0.42
C HIS A 86 10.57 2.99 1.78
N PHE A 87 10.86 4.30 1.77
CA PHE A 87 10.60 5.14 2.93
C PHE A 87 9.11 5.49 2.97
N LEU A 88 8.43 5.03 4.02
CA LEU A 88 7.15 5.62 4.42
C LEU A 88 7.36 7.11 4.74
N PRO A 89 6.33 7.96 4.62
CA PRO A 89 6.54 9.38 4.41
C PRO A 89 7.50 10.00 5.43
N PHE A 90 8.55 10.61 4.90
CA PHE A 90 9.75 11.03 5.63
C PHE A 90 10.00 12.54 5.50
N PHE A 91 9.02 13.25 4.94
CA PHE A 91 8.92 14.70 4.90
C PHE A 91 8.35 15.22 6.23
N PRO A 92 8.56 16.49 6.60
CA PRO A 92 7.83 17.12 7.70
C PRO A 92 6.32 16.95 7.52
N TRP A 93 5.61 16.58 8.58
CA TRP A 93 4.19 16.25 8.54
C TRP A 93 3.47 16.68 9.82
N SER A 94 2.14 16.81 9.78
CA SER A 94 1.32 17.26 10.93
C SER A 94 0.31 16.24 11.46
N SER A 95 -0.15 15.31 10.63
CA SER A 95 -1.04 14.20 11.01
C SER A 95 -0.96 13.01 10.04
N ASP A 96 -1.74 11.96 10.32
CA ASP A 96 -1.92 10.76 9.48
C ASP A 96 -0.59 10.03 9.18
N ASP A 97 0.24 9.85 10.21
CA ASP A 97 1.51 9.10 10.18
C ASP A 97 2.40 9.42 8.98
N GLY A 98 2.58 10.72 8.69
CA GLY A 98 3.42 11.18 7.59
C GLY A 98 2.67 11.62 6.32
N PHE A 99 1.39 11.28 6.17
CA PHE A 99 0.64 11.56 4.94
C PHE A 99 0.05 12.98 4.88
N SER A 100 -0.02 13.73 6.00
CA SER A 100 -0.31 15.17 5.96
C SER A 100 0.99 15.98 5.85
N VAL A 101 1.52 16.09 4.63
CA VAL A 101 2.85 16.68 4.35
C VAL A 101 2.85 18.20 4.48
N ILE A 102 3.75 18.74 5.30
CA ILE A 102 3.97 20.18 5.56
C ILE A 102 4.89 20.79 4.50
N ASP A 103 5.97 20.08 4.15
CA ASP A 103 6.98 20.54 3.19
C ASP A 103 7.46 19.36 2.35
N PHE A 104 7.27 19.45 1.04
CA PHE A 104 7.65 18.43 0.08
C PHE A 104 9.13 18.51 -0.35
N SER A 105 9.86 19.54 0.08
CA SER A 105 11.22 19.82 -0.40
C SER A 105 12.33 19.41 0.57
N THR A 106 12.00 19.19 1.84
CA THR A 106 12.96 18.88 2.91
C THR A 106 12.66 17.56 3.59
N ILE A 107 13.69 16.91 4.13
CA ILE A 107 13.52 15.71 4.96
C ILE A 107 13.11 16.15 6.36
N ASN A 108 12.27 15.35 7.03
CA ASN A 108 11.93 15.59 8.42
C ASN A 108 13.24 15.65 9.24
N PRO A 109 13.55 16.79 9.91
CA PRO A 109 14.80 16.96 10.64
C PRO A 109 15.03 15.92 11.74
N GLU A 110 13.96 15.30 12.26
CA GLU A 110 14.07 14.23 13.25
C GLU A 110 14.65 12.93 12.64
N LEU A 111 14.49 12.74 11.33
CA LEU A 111 15.00 11.56 10.61
C LEU A 111 16.40 11.80 10.03
N GLY A 112 16.70 13.03 9.61
CA GLY A 112 17.97 13.40 8.99
C GLY A 112 17.79 14.42 7.87
N SER A 113 18.60 14.29 6.82
CA SER A 113 18.64 15.21 5.68
C SER A 113 18.69 14.47 4.35
N TRP A 114 18.69 15.21 3.23
CA TRP A 114 18.80 14.59 1.91
C TRP A 114 20.12 13.86 1.73
N GLU A 115 21.16 14.26 2.46
CA GLU A 115 22.47 13.65 2.48
C GLU A 115 22.39 12.17 2.87
N GLU A 116 21.64 11.83 3.94
CA GLU A 116 21.43 10.44 4.36
C GLU A 116 20.58 9.65 3.36
N VAL A 117 19.51 10.26 2.82
CA VAL A 117 18.66 9.59 1.81
C VAL A 117 19.47 9.25 0.55
N VAL A 118 20.27 10.21 0.06
CA VAL A 118 21.16 10.00 -1.10
C VAL A 118 22.24 8.97 -0.78
N ALA A 119 22.72 8.90 0.46
CA ALA A 119 23.67 7.87 0.87
C ALA A 119 23.06 6.46 0.77
N ILE A 120 21.82 6.27 1.26
CA ILE A 120 21.09 4.99 1.12
C ILE A 120 20.89 4.66 -0.37
N GLY A 121 20.56 5.66 -1.20
CA GLY A 121 20.39 5.51 -2.64
C GLY A 121 21.62 5.06 -3.43
N ARG A 122 22.82 5.06 -2.81
CA ARG A 122 24.04 4.49 -3.42
C ARG A 122 24.11 2.98 -3.30
N ASP A 123 23.49 2.41 -2.27
CA ASP A 123 23.50 0.98 -1.99
C ASP A 123 22.19 0.29 -2.37
N PHE A 124 21.07 1.00 -2.28
CA PHE A 124 19.73 0.47 -2.56
C PHE A 124 18.98 1.35 -3.56
N GLN A 125 18.04 0.76 -4.28
CA GLN A 125 17.04 1.55 -5.00
C GLN A 125 16.11 2.25 -4.02
N LEU A 126 15.67 3.45 -4.38
CA LEU A 126 14.79 4.24 -3.53
C LEU A 126 13.37 4.29 -4.10
N MET A 127 12.42 4.08 -3.20
CA MET A 127 10.99 4.27 -3.44
C MET A 127 10.44 5.30 -2.45
N PHE A 128 9.76 6.33 -2.97
CA PHE A 128 9.15 7.38 -2.13
C PHE A 128 7.63 7.41 -2.29
N ASP A 129 6.93 7.78 -1.22
CA ASP A 129 5.55 8.22 -1.32
C ASP A 129 5.48 9.60 -1.99
N TYR A 130 4.66 9.71 -3.04
CA TYR A 130 4.39 10.96 -3.71
C TYR A 130 2.94 11.37 -3.43
N VAL A 131 2.76 12.05 -2.29
CA VAL A 131 1.45 12.51 -1.77
C VAL A 131 0.94 13.67 -2.63
N VAL A 132 0.42 13.34 -3.80
CA VAL A 132 0.06 14.32 -4.82
C VAL A 132 -1.33 14.92 -4.65
N ASN A 133 -2.18 14.31 -3.82
CA ASN A 133 -3.59 14.69 -3.72
C ASN A 133 -3.85 15.87 -2.77
N HIS A 134 -3.09 15.96 -1.68
CA HIS A 134 -3.34 16.92 -0.62
C HIS A 134 -2.05 17.37 0.07
N PHE A 135 -2.14 18.48 0.80
CA PHE A 135 -1.08 19.04 1.61
C PHE A 135 -1.61 19.45 2.99
N SER A 136 -0.69 19.60 3.94
CA SER A 136 -1.02 19.94 5.32
C SER A 136 -1.55 21.37 5.46
N SER A 137 -2.56 21.54 6.31
CA SER A 137 -3.06 22.83 6.80
C SER A 137 -2.06 23.59 7.69
N LYS A 138 -0.89 22.99 7.99
CA LYS A 138 0.17 23.55 8.85
C LYS A 138 1.42 23.99 8.08
N GLY A 139 1.41 23.87 6.75
CA GLY A 139 2.54 24.21 5.89
C GLY A 139 2.50 25.62 5.29
N GLU A 140 3.67 26.06 4.80
CA GLU A 140 3.83 27.38 4.16
C GLU A 140 2.95 27.52 2.91
N TRP A 141 2.69 26.43 2.19
CA TRP A 141 1.81 26.46 1.02
C TRP A 141 0.37 26.83 1.39
N PHE A 142 -0.12 26.35 2.53
CA PHE A 142 -1.45 26.70 3.01
C PHE A 142 -1.51 28.14 3.48
N GLU A 143 -0.49 28.60 4.19
CA GLU A 143 -0.40 29.99 4.63
C GLU A 143 -0.33 30.96 3.44
N ASN A 144 0.45 30.64 2.41
CA ASN A 144 0.52 31.42 1.18
C ASN A 144 -0.84 31.46 0.44
N TYR A 145 -1.60 30.35 0.46
CA TYR A 145 -2.98 30.31 -0.04
C TYR A 145 -3.93 31.21 0.76
N LEU A 146 -3.91 31.13 2.10
CA LEU A 146 -4.73 31.99 2.96
C LEU A 146 -4.40 33.47 2.81
N ALA A 147 -3.14 33.79 2.51
CA ALA A 147 -2.67 35.14 2.23
C ALA A 147 -3.00 35.63 0.80
N GLY A 148 -3.50 34.78 -0.09
CA GLY A 148 -3.77 35.14 -1.49
C GLY A 148 -2.52 35.49 -2.29
N LYS A 149 -1.37 34.86 -1.95
CA LYS A 149 -0.10 35.12 -2.63
C LYS A 149 -0.14 34.64 -4.08
N GLU A 150 0.49 35.38 -4.99
CA GLU A 150 0.64 34.98 -6.39
C GLU A 150 1.26 33.57 -6.49
N GLY A 151 0.71 32.72 -7.37
CA GLY A 151 1.06 31.30 -7.48
C GLY A 151 0.36 30.37 -6.47
N TYR A 152 -0.38 30.93 -5.50
CA TYR A 152 -1.13 30.16 -4.51
C TYR A 152 -2.62 30.55 -4.43
N VAL A 153 -3.11 31.48 -5.26
CA VAL A 153 -4.51 31.96 -5.18
C VAL A 153 -5.50 30.82 -5.38
N ASP A 154 -5.26 29.94 -6.36
CA ASP A 154 -6.13 28.80 -6.70
C ASP A 154 -5.53 27.46 -6.24
N PHE A 155 -4.78 27.45 -5.13
CA PHE A 155 -3.98 26.29 -4.72
C PHE A 155 -4.81 25.16 -4.08
N ALA A 156 -5.86 25.51 -3.33
CA ALA A 156 -6.79 24.58 -2.69
C ALA A 156 -8.15 24.54 -3.40
N MET A 157 -8.84 23.41 -3.32
CA MET A 157 -10.20 23.28 -3.86
C MET A 157 -11.23 23.93 -2.95
N GLU A 158 -11.68 25.13 -3.30
CA GLU A 158 -12.86 25.76 -2.69
C GLU A 158 -14.15 25.16 -3.24
N VAL A 159 -15.09 24.82 -2.36
CA VAL A 159 -16.39 24.21 -2.72
C VAL A 159 -17.51 24.90 -1.97
N ASP A 160 -18.61 25.20 -2.67
CA ASP A 160 -19.79 25.78 -2.06
C ASP A 160 -20.36 24.82 -0.99
N PRO A 161 -20.55 25.24 0.26
CA PRO A 161 -21.08 24.38 1.33
C PRO A 161 -22.49 23.84 1.06
N SER A 162 -23.23 24.43 0.11
CA SER A 162 -24.54 23.94 -0.34
C SER A 162 -24.47 22.81 -1.37
N THR A 163 -23.27 22.47 -1.86
CA THR A 163 -23.08 21.38 -2.83
C THR A 163 -23.53 20.04 -2.25
N ASP A 164 -24.36 19.29 -2.98
CA ASP A 164 -24.75 17.94 -2.56
C ASP A 164 -23.59 16.95 -2.74
N LEU A 165 -23.02 16.53 -1.62
CA LEU A 165 -21.91 15.57 -1.57
C LEU A 165 -22.36 14.17 -1.13
N SER A 166 -23.66 13.91 -1.05
CA SER A 166 -24.22 12.64 -0.55
C SER A 166 -23.80 11.40 -1.35
N MET A 167 -23.42 11.58 -2.61
CA MET A 167 -22.95 10.50 -3.48
C MET A 167 -21.47 10.12 -3.28
N VAL A 168 -20.70 10.91 -2.51
CA VAL A 168 -19.29 10.62 -2.26
C VAL A 168 -19.17 9.48 -1.26
N THR A 169 -18.68 8.34 -1.74
CA THR A 169 -18.49 7.13 -0.92
C THR A 169 -17.03 7.02 -0.49
N ARG A 170 -16.77 6.97 0.82
CA ARG A 170 -15.42 6.73 1.36
C ARG A 170 -15.44 5.91 2.66
N PRO A 171 -14.33 5.25 3.03
CA PRO A 171 -14.26 4.42 4.24
C PRO A 171 -14.34 5.22 5.56
N ARG A 172 -13.91 6.50 5.56
CA ARG A 172 -13.89 7.37 6.74
C ARG A 172 -15.09 8.34 6.72
N SER A 173 -15.81 8.46 7.84
CA SER A 173 -17.06 9.24 7.96
C SER A 173 -16.88 10.70 8.42
N LEU A 174 -15.71 11.31 8.19
CA LEU A 174 -15.48 12.72 8.55
C LEU A 174 -16.32 13.66 7.65
N PRO A 175 -16.33 14.98 7.89
CA PRO A 175 -16.82 15.96 6.91
C PRO A 175 -15.92 16.01 5.66
N LEU A 176 -16.50 16.25 4.48
CA LEU A 176 -15.76 16.43 3.21
C LEU A 176 -15.29 17.87 3.02
N LEU A 177 -15.90 18.81 3.73
CA LEU A 177 -15.58 20.23 3.68
C LEU A 177 -15.14 20.70 5.04
N SER A 178 -14.11 21.53 5.06
CA SER A 178 -13.60 22.19 6.26
C SER A 178 -13.57 23.70 6.03
N GLU A 179 -14.03 24.46 7.02
CA GLU A 179 -14.10 25.93 6.96
C GLU A 179 -12.77 26.56 7.42
N TYR A 180 -12.27 27.55 6.67
CA TYR A 180 -11.10 28.36 7.04
C TYR A 180 -11.34 29.84 6.75
N LYS A 181 -10.54 30.70 7.38
CA LYS A 181 -10.53 32.15 7.15
C LYS A 181 -9.25 32.56 6.41
N LYS A 182 -9.42 33.25 5.28
CA LYS A 182 -8.33 33.92 4.57
C LYS A 182 -7.91 35.20 5.29
N HIS A 183 -6.74 35.73 4.96
CA HIS A 183 -6.18 36.94 5.58
C HIS A 183 -6.94 38.20 5.23
N ASP A 184 -7.65 38.22 4.11
CA ASP A 184 -8.57 39.30 3.73
C ASP A 184 -9.88 39.29 4.55
N GLY A 185 -10.05 38.30 5.44
CA GLY A 185 -11.23 38.13 6.29
C GLY A 185 -12.35 37.31 5.67
N SER A 186 -12.21 36.85 4.41
CA SER A 186 -13.19 35.98 3.77
C SER A 186 -13.18 34.57 4.37
N THR A 187 -14.36 33.95 4.42
CA THR A 187 -14.54 32.55 4.82
C THR A 187 -14.63 31.68 3.57
N VAL A 188 -13.87 30.59 3.55
CA VAL A 188 -13.84 29.60 2.47
C VAL A 188 -14.10 28.21 3.02
N HIS A 189 -14.73 27.36 2.22
CA HIS A 189 -14.95 25.95 2.52
C HIS A 189 -14.10 25.12 1.58
N LEU A 190 -13.13 24.40 2.12
CA LEU A 190 -12.15 23.65 1.34
C LEU A 190 -12.49 22.18 1.32
N TRP A 191 -12.26 21.56 0.17
CA TRP A 191 -12.34 20.12 0.03
C TRP A 191 -11.22 19.43 0.82
N THR A 192 -11.62 18.53 1.71
CA THR A 192 -10.74 17.79 2.62
C THR A 192 -11.15 16.31 2.60
N THR A 193 -10.64 15.56 1.62
CA THR A 193 -11.01 14.16 1.35
C THR A 193 -10.67 13.22 2.51
N PHE A 194 -9.71 13.58 3.36
CA PHE A 194 -9.23 12.71 4.43
C PHE A 194 -9.51 13.29 5.80
N SER A 195 -9.10 14.53 6.05
CA SER A 195 -9.28 15.22 7.33
C SER A 195 -9.17 16.74 7.14
N ALA A 196 -9.62 17.52 8.12
CA ALA A 196 -9.43 18.99 8.13
C ALA A 196 -7.96 19.44 8.21
N ASP A 197 -7.01 18.52 8.30
CA ASP A 197 -5.59 18.86 8.18
C ASP A 197 -5.04 18.57 6.77
N GLN A 198 -5.74 17.79 5.96
CA GLN A 198 -5.32 17.38 4.62
C GLN A 198 -6.18 18.11 3.57
N ILE A 199 -5.65 19.23 3.09
CA ILE A 199 -6.30 20.10 2.11
C ILE A 199 -6.03 19.58 0.71
N ASP A 200 -7.08 19.27 -0.05
CA ASP A 200 -6.92 18.76 -1.41
C ASP A 200 -6.45 19.88 -2.36
N PHE A 201 -5.43 19.56 -3.16
CA PHE A 201 -4.92 20.46 -4.19
C PHE A 201 -5.96 20.70 -5.29
N ASN A 202 -6.01 21.91 -5.81
CA ASN A 202 -6.79 22.23 -6.99
C ASN A 202 -5.97 22.07 -8.28
N PHE A 203 -5.94 20.87 -8.85
CA PHE A 203 -5.24 20.59 -10.10
C PHE A 203 -5.81 21.30 -11.34
N ARG A 204 -6.89 22.07 -11.23
CA ARG A 204 -7.31 23.00 -12.29
C ARG A 204 -6.33 24.16 -12.43
N SER A 205 -5.61 24.50 -11.36
CA SER A 205 -4.55 25.50 -11.36
C SER A 205 -3.28 24.94 -12.01
N LEU A 206 -2.71 25.70 -12.94
CA LEU A 206 -1.41 25.37 -13.52
C LEU A 206 -0.26 25.52 -12.52
N ASP A 207 -0.40 26.38 -11.49
CA ASP A 207 0.63 26.58 -10.48
C ASP A 207 0.76 25.36 -9.56
N VAL A 208 -0.37 24.69 -9.27
CA VAL A 208 -0.39 23.40 -8.56
C VAL A 208 0.33 22.33 -9.40
N LEU A 209 -0.04 22.20 -10.69
CA LEU A 209 0.60 21.25 -11.59
C LEU A 209 2.12 21.48 -11.65
N GLU A 210 2.54 22.73 -11.82
CA GLU A 210 3.95 23.12 -11.93
C GLU A 210 4.72 22.75 -10.66
N LYS A 211 4.22 23.12 -9.48
CA LYS A 211 4.83 22.79 -8.18
C LYS A 211 4.93 21.29 -7.94
N MET A 212 3.90 20.53 -8.31
CA MET A 212 3.91 19.09 -8.12
C MET A 212 4.88 18.41 -9.10
N ILE A 213 4.99 18.88 -10.34
CA ILE A 213 6.04 18.43 -11.26
C ILE A 213 7.43 18.79 -10.74
N GLU A 214 7.62 19.96 -10.13
CA GLU A 214 8.88 20.33 -9.49
C GLU A 214 9.25 19.36 -8.34
N VAL A 215 8.30 19.03 -7.46
CA VAL A 215 8.49 18.02 -6.40
C VAL A 215 8.84 16.66 -6.98
N LEU A 216 8.14 16.23 -8.02
CA LEU A 216 8.40 14.99 -8.74
C LEU A 216 9.85 14.95 -9.29
N LEU A 217 10.28 16.03 -9.92
CA LEU A 217 11.63 16.15 -10.49
C LEU A 217 12.71 16.22 -9.41
N LEU A 218 12.44 16.89 -8.28
CA LEU A 218 13.30 16.89 -7.11
C LEU A 218 13.49 15.46 -6.58
N TYR A 219 12.43 14.68 -6.43
CA TYR A 219 12.51 13.31 -5.93
C TYR A 219 13.35 12.43 -6.86
N ALA A 220 13.12 12.54 -8.16
CA ALA A 220 13.93 11.84 -9.16
C ALA A 220 15.41 12.27 -9.11
N GLN A 221 15.68 13.57 -8.98
CA GLN A 221 17.04 14.11 -8.84
C GLN A 221 17.75 13.59 -7.58
N LYS A 222 17.00 13.39 -6.49
CA LYS A 222 17.50 12.84 -5.23
C LYS A 222 17.62 11.30 -5.22
N GLY A 223 17.34 10.65 -6.35
CA GLY A 223 17.59 9.22 -6.55
C GLY A 223 16.36 8.33 -6.41
N ALA A 224 15.15 8.89 -6.32
CA ALA A 224 13.93 8.09 -6.39
C ALA A 224 13.87 7.34 -7.73
N THR A 225 13.87 6.01 -7.65
CA THR A 225 13.71 5.13 -8.82
C THR A 225 12.26 4.69 -9.00
N ILE A 226 11.47 4.73 -7.92
CA ILE A 226 10.07 4.34 -7.88
C ILE A 226 9.30 5.40 -7.09
N LEU A 227 8.14 5.80 -7.58
CA LEU A 227 7.24 6.70 -6.86
C LEU A 227 5.90 6.02 -6.65
N ARG A 228 5.45 5.98 -5.40
CA ARG A 228 4.15 5.45 -5.03
C ARG A 228 3.11 6.57 -5.21
N LEU A 229 2.34 6.46 -6.29
CA LEU A 229 1.14 7.25 -6.53
C LEU A 229 -0.05 6.55 -5.87
N ASP A 230 -0.79 7.27 -5.03
CA ASP A 230 -2.01 6.72 -4.46
C ASP A 230 -3.20 6.92 -5.42
N VAL A 231 -4.02 5.87 -5.50
CA VAL A 231 -5.36 5.80 -6.11
C VAL A 231 -5.52 5.67 -7.64
N GLU A 232 -5.07 6.59 -8.51
CA GLU A 232 -5.61 6.59 -9.89
C GLU A 232 -5.10 5.44 -10.79
N ASN A 233 -3.80 5.10 -10.71
CA ASN A 233 -3.25 3.98 -11.48
C ASN A 233 -3.74 2.62 -10.94
N LEU A 234 -4.00 2.52 -9.64
CA LEU A 234 -4.62 1.33 -9.05
C LEU A 234 -6.02 1.12 -9.64
N MET A 235 -6.81 2.19 -9.76
CA MET A 235 -8.17 2.08 -10.29
C MET A 235 -8.20 1.79 -11.79
N SER A 236 -7.22 2.24 -12.59
CA SER A 236 -7.12 1.83 -13.99
C SER A 236 -6.64 0.40 -14.14
N GLU A 237 -5.65 -0.02 -13.35
CA GLU A 237 -5.16 -1.39 -13.40
C GLU A 237 -6.22 -2.38 -12.90
N LEU A 238 -6.96 -2.08 -11.84
CA LEU A 238 -8.08 -2.91 -11.38
C LEU A 238 -9.21 -3.03 -12.42
N LYS A 239 -9.36 -2.06 -13.33
CA LYS A 239 -10.33 -2.13 -14.43
C LYS A 239 -9.86 -3.00 -15.60
N ASP A 240 -8.56 -3.23 -15.74
CA ASP A 240 -7.99 -4.12 -16.75
C ASP A 240 -7.88 -5.55 -16.18
N PRO A 241 -8.67 -6.52 -16.66
CA PRO A 241 -8.66 -7.90 -16.16
C PRO A 241 -7.30 -8.60 -16.32
N GLU A 242 -6.46 -8.16 -17.27
CA GLU A 242 -5.16 -8.77 -17.54
C GLU A 242 -4.02 -8.15 -16.73
N SER A 243 -4.27 -7.02 -16.06
CA SER A 243 -3.26 -6.38 -15.23
C SER A 243 -2.89 -7.26 -14.05
N PHE A 244 -1.63 -7.18 -13.62
CA PHE A 244 -1.16 -7.91 -12.45
C PHE A 244 -1.99 -7.58 -11.21
N ARG A 245 -2.27 -6.28 -10.96
CA ARG A 245 -3.02 -5.84 -9.79
C ARG A 245 -4.48 -6.29 -9.81
N SER A 246 -5.15 -6.32 -10.97
CA SER A 246 -6.50 -6.85 -11.12
C SER A 246 -6.57 -8.34 -10.85
N ARG A 247 -5.66 -9.13 -11.44
CA ARG A 247 -5.59 -10.58 -11.22
C ARG A 247 -5.36 -10.91 -9.74
N ILE A 248 -4.46 -10.19 -9.07
CA ILE A 248 -4.21 -10.37 -7.64
C ILE A 248 -5.43 -9.94 -6.81
N PHE A 249 -5.97 -8.74 -7.02
CA PHE A 249 -7.10 -8.20 -6.26
C PHE A 249 -8.36 -9.06 -6.37
N TYR A 250 -8.78 -9.41 -7.59
CA TYR A 250 -9.97 -10.24 -7.78
C TYR A 250 -9.75 -11.67 -7.28
N SER A 251 -8.53 -12.20 -7.35
CA SER A 251 -8.22 -13.48 -6.70
C SER A 251 -8.36 -13.40 -5.18
N TYR A 252 -7.91 -12.33 -4.52
CA TYR A 252 -8.16 -12.13 -3.09
C TYR A 252 -9.66 -12.03 -2.78
N ILE A 253 -10.43 -11.31 -3.61
CA ILE A 253 -11.88 -11.23 -3.46
C ILE A 253 -12.51 -12.63 -3.56
N ASP A 254 -12.07 -13.47 -4.49
CA ASP A 254 -12.57 -14.82 -4.63
C ASP A 254 -12.18 -15.72 -3.45
N LEU A 255 -10.96 -15.60 -2.93
CA LEU A 255 -10.54 -16.25 -1.69
C LEU A 255 -11.40 -15.81 -0.50
N ILE A 256 -11.75 -14.52 -0.41
CA ILE A 256 -12.65 -13.99 0.63
C ILE A 256 -14.06 -14.56 0.47
N LYS A 257 -14.58 -14.64 -0.76
CA LYS A 257 -15.90 -15.27 -1.03
C LYS A 257 -15.91 -16.74 -0.65
N ILE A 258 -14.85 -17.48 -0.95
CA ILE A 258 -14.68 -18.89 -0.54
C ILE A 258 -14.67 -18.99 0.99
N ARG A 259 -13.87 -18.13 1.66
CA ARG A 259 -13.74 -18.08 3.11
C ARG A 259 -15.06 -17.82 3.81
N LYS A 260 -15.84 -16.83 3.34
CA LYS A 260 -17.16 -16.47 3.90
C LYS A 260 -18.18 -17.61 3.87
N LYS A 261 -18.03 -18.58 2.97
CA LYS A 261 -18.93 -19.73 2.86
C LYS A 261 -18.60 -20.85 3.87
N GLN A 262 -17.48 -20.78 4.59
CA GLN A 262 -17.08 -21.82 5.52
C GLN A 262 -17.30 -21.41 6.97
N GLN A 263 -18.05 -22.21 7.71
CA GLN A 263 -18.31 -22.05 9.13
C GLN A 263 -17.02 -22.19 9.95
N ALA A 264 -16.08 -23.04 9.53
CA ALA A 264 -14.78 -23.20 10.17
C ALA A 264 -13.87 -21.95 10.11
N PHE A 265 -14.20 -20.94 9.29
CA PHE A 265 -13.52 -19.63 9.30
C PHE A 265 -14.18 -18.58 10.18
N HIS A 266 -15.25 -18.93 10.92
CA HIS A 266 -15.82 -18.05 11.93
C HIS A 266 -14.76 -17.72 13.00
N PRO A 267 -14.72 -16.49 13.55
CA PRO A 267 -13.73 -16.09 14.55
C PRO A 267 -13.69 -17.02 15.79
N ASN A 268 -14.86 -17.50 16.21
CA ASN A 268 -15.02 -18.41 17.35
C ASN A 268 -14.91 -19.90 16.98
N ALA A 269 -14.50 -20.24 15.75
CA ALA A 269 -14.26 -21.62 15.37
C ALA A 269 -12.93 -22.10 16.00
N ASP A 270 -12.95 -23.30 16.57
CA ASP A 270 -11.77 -23.89 17.19
C ASP A 270 -10.70 -24.20 16.15
N PHE A 271 -9.45 -24.21 16.61
CA PHE A 271 -8.32 -24.57 15.75
C PHE A 271 -7.22 -25.29 16.53
N LYS A 272 -6.39 -26.02 15.79
CA LYS A 272 -5.19 -26.69 16.27
C LYS A 272 -4.06 -26.49 15.27
N ILE A 273 -2.87 -26.13 15.75
CA ILE A 273 -1.65 -26.15 14.93
C ILE A 273 -1.22 -27.61 14.77
N LEU A 274 -0.90 -27.99 13.55
CA LEU A 274 -0.43 -29.33 13.22
C LEU A 274 1.07 -29.28 12.92
N GLU A 275 1.81 -30.16 13.57
CA GLU A 275 3.22 -30.40 13.27
C GLU A 275 3.30 -31.56 12.27
N ILE A 276 3.26 -31.24 10.98
CA ILE A 276 3.28 -32.25 9.91
C ILE A 276 4.60 -32.32 9.16
N ASP A 277 5.28 -31.18 8.98
CA ASP A 277 6.61 -31.06 8.38
C ASP A 277 7.22 -29.74 8.88
N PRO A 278 8.51 -29.67 9.22
CA PRO A 278 9.16 -28.44 9.68
C PRO A 278 9.12 -27.29 8.67
N LYS A 279 8.86 -27.57 7.39
CA LYS A 279 8.73 -26.60 6.30
C LYS A 279 7.28 -26.29 5.94
N VAL A 280 6.31 -26.81 6.71
CA VAL A 280 4.89 -26.55 6.49
C VAL A 280 4.25 -26.03 7.77
N PHE A 281 3.76 -24.80 7.71
CA PHE A 281 2.89 -24.27 8.75
C PHE A 281 1.46 -24.74 8.48
N ALA A 282 0.93 -25.62 9.34
CA ALA A 282 -0.37 -26.25 9.16
C ALA A 282 -1.33 -25.93 10.31
N ILE A 283 -2.57 -25.58 9.96
CA ILE A 283 -3.65 -25.34 10.91
C ILE A 283 -4.85 -26.20 10.53
N LYS A 284 -5.38 -26.95 11.50
CA LYS A 284 -6.71 -27.58 11.44
C LYS A 284 -7.71 -26.64 12.09
N ARG A 285 -8.74 -26.19 11.37
CA ARG A 285 -9.89 -25.45 11.93
C ARG A 285 -11.13 -26.33 11.88
N TYR A 286 -11.97 -26.25 12.90
CA TYR A 286 -13.22 -27.01 12.93
C TYR A 286 -14.35 -26.21 13.59
N CYS A 287 -15.55 -26.36 13.04
CA CYS A 287 -16.77 -25.77 13.59
C CYS A 287 -17.95 -26.66 13.20
N LYS A 288 -18.68 -27.17 14.19
CA LYS A 288 -19.70 -28.21 14.00
C LYS A 288 -19.10 -29.39 13.21
N GLU A 289 -19.78 -29.86 12.17
CA GLU A 289 -19.33 -30.96 11.30
C GLU A 289 -18.28 -30.55 10.24
N GLN A 290 -17.89 -29.27 10.17
CA GLN A 290 -16.94 -28.81 9.17
C GLN A 290 -15.52 -28.80 9.70
N THR A 291 -14.61 -29.51 9.02
CA THR A 291 -13.16 -29.46 9.23
C THR A 291 -12.45 -28.91 8.00
N ILE A 292 -11.52 -27.98 8.21
CA ILE A 292 -10.65 -27.39 7.18
C ILE A 292 -9.19 -27.51 7.60
N TYR A 293 -8.35 -27.93 6.65
CA TYR A 293 -6.90 -27.93 6.78
C TYR A 293 -6.33 -26.78 5.94
N ALA A 294 -5.59 -25.88 6.57
CA ALA A 294 -4.83 -24.81 5.92
C ALA A 294 -3.35 -25.16 6.00
N LEU A 295 -2.72 -25.47 4.87
CA LEU A 295 -1.32 -25.90 4.81
C LEU A 295 -0.51 -24.85 4.06
N THR A 296 0.53 -24.33 4.70
CA THR A 296 1.38 -23.27 4.13
C THR A 296 2.81 -23.78 3.99
N ASN A 297 3.26 -23.99 2.76
CA ASN A 297 4.66 -24.29 2.48
C ASN A 297 5.49 -23.02 2.68
N ILE A 298 6.42 -23.05 3.64
CA ILE A 298 7.30 -21.94 3.99
C ILE A 298 8.73 -22.14 3.45
N SER A 299 8.92 -23.09 2.54
CA SER A 299 10.20 -23.37 1.88
C SER A 299 10.24 -22.90 0.43
N SER A 300 11.44 -22.84 -0.12
CA SER A 300 11.70 -22.47 -1.52
C SER A 300 11.52 -23.61 -2.53
N LYS A 301 10.91 -24.73 -2.13
CA LYS A 301 10.73 -25.92 -2.98
C LYS A 301 9.31 -26.45 -2.83
N ASP A 302 8.76 -27.04 -3.89
CA ASP A 302 7.52 -27.79 -3.80
C ASP A 302 7.67 -28.97 -2.84
N LEU A 303 6.63 -29.21 -2.04
CA LEU A 303 6.61 -30.27 -1.03
C LEU A 303 5.38 -31.14 -1.22
N SER A 304 5.56 -32.45 -1.10
CA SER A 304 4.46 -33.38 -0.91
C SER A 304 4.45 -33.82 0.55
N VAL A 305 3.37 -33.55 1.25
CA VAL A 305 3.19 -33.93 2.65
C VAL A 305 2.00 -34.88 2.79
N SER A 306 2.06 -35.76 3.78
CA SER A 306 0.94 -36.63 4.13
C SER A 306 0.31 -36.14 5.43
N LEU A 307 -1.01 -35.97 5.42
CA LEU A 307 -1.78 -35.71 6.62
C LEU A 307 -2.15 -37.06 7.23
N SER A 308 -1.45 -37.48 8.29
CA SER A 308 -1.72 -38.73 9.01
C SER A 308 -2.29 -38.46 10.40
N GLY A 309 -3.34 -39.21 10.77
CA GLY A 309 -4.04 -39.11 12.06
C GLY A 309 -5.45 -39.72 11.98
N ASN A 310 -5.98 -40.18 13.13
CA ASN A 310 -7.28 -40.89 13.19
C ASN A 310 -8.50 -40.03 12.76
N ASP A 311 -8.35 -38.70 12.71
CA ASP A 311 -9.45 -37.74 12.48
C ASP A 311 -9.37 -37.02 11.11
N VAL A 312 -8.68 -37.61 10.13
CA VAL A 312 -8.54 -37.05 8.77
C VAL A 312 -9.26 -37.98 7.79
N ALA A 313 -10.32 -37.52 7.11
CA ALA A 313 -11.04 -38.38 6.17
C ALA A 313 -10.22 -38.61 4.89
N ALA A 314 -10.41 -39.78 4.29
CA ALA A 314 -9.60 -40.27 3.16
C ALA A 314 -9.64 -39.39 1.91
N GLN A 315 -10.67 -38.56 1.75
CA GLN A 315 -10.86 -37.66 0.62
C GLN A 315 -11.05 -36.22 1.07
N MET A 316 -10.32 -35.33 0.41
CA MET A 316 -10.36 -33.89 0.62
C MET A 316 -10.59 -33.17 -0.70
N THR A 317 -11.16 -31.98 -0.63
CA THR A 317 -11.37 -31.08 -1.77
C THR A 317 -10.61 -29.80 -1.54
N ASP A 318 -9.77 -29.40 -2.48
CA ASP A 318 -9.16 -28.06 -2.48
C ASP A 318 -10.26 -27.02 -2.68
N LEU A 319 -10.43 -26.10 -1.73
CA LEU A 319 -11.44 -25.05 -1.76
C LEU A 319 -11.11 -23.91 -2.72
N ILE A 320 -9.87 -23.80 -3.19
CA ILE A 320 -9.45 -22.83 -4.21
C ILE A 320 -9.66 -23.42 -5.60
N THR A 321 -9.15 -24.62 -5.87
CA THR A 321 -9.22 -25.20 -7.23
C THR A 321 -10.46 -26.04 -7.47
N GLY A 322 -11.08 -26.56 -6.40
CA GLY A 322 -12.18 -27.52 -6.48
C GLY A 322 -11.72 -28.96 -6.69
N ASP A 323 -10.42 -29.20 -6.80
CA ASP A 323 -9.87 -30.52 -7.12
C ASP A 323 -9.96 -31.47 -5.91
N GLY A 324 -10.20 -32.75 -6.20
CA GLY A 324 -10.11 -33.82 -5.21
C GLY A 324 -8.66 -34.21 -4.93
N SER A 325 -8.29 -34.31 -3.65
CA SER A 325 -6.99 -34.81 -3.20
C SER A 325 -7.18 -35.93 -2.17
N THR A 326 -6.22 -36.85 -2.10
CA THR A 326 -6.16 -37.87 -1.05
C THR A 326 -5.23 -37.43 0.08
N THR A 327 -5.44 -37.93 1.30
CA THR A 327 -4.60 -37.63 2.49
C THR A 327 -3.17 -38.15 2.38
N MET A 328 -2.93 -39.08 1.45
CA MET A 328 -1.64 -39.74 1.25
C MET A 328 -0.63 -38.88 0.47
N ALA A 329 -1.09 -37.88 -0.29
CA ALA A 329 -0.20 -36.97 -1.01
C ALA A 329 -0.90 -35.63 -1.26
N VAL A 330 -0.64 -34.64 -0.39
CA VAL A 330 -1.01 -33.24 -0.64
C VAL A 330 0.23 -32.51 -1.13
N THR A 331 0.24 -32.13 -2.40
CA THR A 331 1.32 -31.31 -2.98
C THR A 331 1.04 -29.84 -2.71
N ILE A 332 1.93 -29.20 -1.96
CA ILE A 332 1.85 -27.78 -1.62
C ILE A 332 2.87 -27.04 -2.49
N ILE A 333 2.34 -26.48 -3.58
CA ILE A 333 3.11 -25.73 -4.58
C ILE A 333 3.57 -24.39 -3.97
N GLN A 334 4.79 -23.96 -4.29
CA GLN A 334 5.29 -22.64 -3.95
C GLN A 334 4.32 -21.54 -4.40
N ARG A 335 3.83 -20.73 -3.46
CA ARG A 335 3.15 -19.46 -3.75
C ARG A 335 3.81 -18.37 -2.91
N PHE A 336 4.16 -17.25 -3.56
CA PHE A 336 4.85 -16.09 -2.99
C PHE A 336 4.53 -15.87 -1.51
N VAL A 337 5.55 -15.97 -0.65
CA VAL A 337 5.42 -15.73 0.79
C VAL A 337 5.70 -14.26 1.07
N GLN A 338 4.65 -13.45 1.09
CA GLN A 338 4.64 -12.18 1.80
C GLN A 338 4.10 -12.45 3.21
N LEU A 339 4.95 -12.34 4.23
CA LEU A 339 4.48 -12.30 5.61
C LEU A 339 3.68 -11.00 5.75
N PHE A 340 2.40 -11.14 6.06
CA PHE A 340 1.26 -10.21 5.83
C PHE A 340 0.70 -10.21 4.40
N GLY A 341 0.15 -11.35 3.97
CA GLY A 341 -0.72 -11.38 2.79
C GLY A 341 -0.83 -12.71 2.04
N THR A 342 -0.34 -13.84 2.54
CA THR A 342 -0.14 -15.03 1.71
C THR A 342 -1.39 -15.67 1.09
N TRP A 343 -1.18 -16.24 -0.10
CA TRP A 343 -2.03 -17.23 -0.76
C TRP A 343 -2.02 -18.54 0.04
N ILE A 344 -3.19 -19.09 0.34
CA ILE A 344 -3.35 -20.23 1.25
C ILE A 344 -4.07 -21.36 0.51
N GLY A 345 -3.43 -22.51 0.30
CA GLY A 345 -4.15 -23.73 -0.11
C GLY A 345 -5.09 -24.16 1.02
N PHE A 346 -6.38 -24.31 0.74
CA PHE A 346 -7.39 -24.70 1.72
C PHE A 346 -8.02 -26.03 1.31
N TYR A 347 -8.05 -27.03 2.19
CA TYR A 347 -8.65 -28.33 1.87
C TYR A 347 -9.84 -28.63 2.81
N ARG A 348 -10.98 -29.07 2.25
CA ARG A 348 -12.20 -29.47 2.98
C ARG A 348 -12.39 -30.98 2.94
N CYS A 349 -12.78 -31.56 4.06
CA CYS A 349 -13.03 -32.99 4.23
C CYS A 349 -14.49 -33.37 3.90
N GLY A 350 -14.73 -34.52 3.25
CA GLY A 350 -16.06 -35.13 3.12
C GLY A 350 -16.57 -35.75 4.44
N GLN A 351 -17.89 -35.77 4.66
CA GLN A 351 -18.49 -36.22 5.93
C GLN A 351 -18.15 -37.67 6.26
N VAL A 352 -17.70 -37.90 7.49
CA VAL A 352 -17.63 -39.25 8.07
C VAL A 352 -19.00 -39.52 8.69
N GLY A 353 -19.80 -40.35 8.03
CA GLY A 353 -20.95 -40.95 8.69
C GLY A 353 -20.45 -42.08 9.59
N ASN A 354 -20.65 -41.98 10.90
CA ASN A 354 -21.09 -43.14 11.63
C ASN A 354 -21.78 -42.84 12.96
N THR A 355 -22.77 -43.71 13.18
CA THR A 355 -23.65 -43.94 14.30
C THR A 355 -22.91 -44.33 15.60
N ASN A 356 -23.59 -44.06 16.72
CA ASN A 356 -23.47 -44.65 18.06
C ASN A 356 -22.49 -44.06 19.09
N ALA A 357 -23.13 -43.48 20.11
CA ALA A 357 -23.00 -43.69 21.56
C ALA A 357 -21.65 -43.48 22.27
N TYR A 358 -21.70 -42.68 23.35
CA TYR A 358 -21.14 -42.88 24.71
C TYR A 358 -21.10 -41.49 25.39
N GLU A 359 -22.08 -41.19 26.23
CA GLU A 359 -22.02 -41.23 27.71
C GLU A 359 -21.31 -40.02 28.35
N ASP A 360 -22.16 -39.06 28.73
CA ASP A 360 -22.21 -38.35 30.00
C ASP A 360 -21.02 -38.53 30.98
N VAL A 361 -20.25 -37.45 31.19
CA VAL A 361 -19.66 -37.16 32.51
C VAL A 361 -19.79 -35.66 32.77
N SER A 362 -20.78 -35.35 33.57
CA SER A 362 -20.92 -34.10 34.31
C SER A 362 -19.83 -33.97 35.36
N ALA A 363 -19.11 -32.85 35.36
CA ALA A 363 -18.41 -32.35 36.55
C ALA A 363 -18.27 -30.82 36.43
N GLY A 364 -19.19 -30.11 37.09
CA GLY A 364 -19.17 -28.66 37.17
C GLY A 364 -18.03 -28.13 38.03
N ARG A 365 -17.58 -26.92 37.71
CA ARG A 365 -17.04 -25.98 38.70
C ARG A 365 -17.55 -24.59 38.40
N SER A 366 -18.49 -24.16 39.24
CA SER A 366 -18.83 -22.77 39.51
C SER A 366 -17.75 -22.11 40.38
N ASN A 367 -17.61 -20.80 40.17
CA ASN A 367 -16.85 -19.78 40.89
C ASN A 367 -16.41 -20.06 42.34
N GLY A 368 -15.20 -19.59 42.62
CA GLY A 368 -14.62 -19.28 43.92
C GLY A 368 -13.33 -18.50 43.71
#